data_AF-A0A3D6ESP5-F1
#
_entry.id   AF-A0A3D6ESP5-F1
#
_cell.length_a   1.000
_cell.length_b   1.000
_cell.length_c   1.000
_cell.angle_alpha   90.00
_cell.angle_beta   90.00
_cell.angle_gamma   90.00
#
_symmetry.space_group_name_H-M   'P 1'
#
loop_
_entity.id
_entity.type
_entity.pdbx_description
1 polymer ?
#
loop_
_entity_poly.entity_id
_entity_poly.type
_entity_poly.pdbx_seq_one_letter_code
_entity_poly.pdbx_strand_id
1 'polypeptide(L)'
;ELTNMAILTEEVGEVARIMARRYGDQSEKESDKNKDLGDEMADVLWVLICLANQTGINLTEAFQKNLEKKTSRDKDRHHQNPKLK
;
A
#
# COMPACT_ATOMS: atom_id res chain seq x y z
N GLU A 1 13.28 7.63 15.74
CA GLU A 1 12.07 8.20 16.37
C GLU A 1 10.83 7.41 15.96
N LEU A 2 9.78 7.46 16.80
CA LEU A 2 8.45 6.88 16.52
C LEU A 2 7.62 7.73 15.53
N THR A 3 8.10 8.93 15.18
CA THR A 3 7.45 9.92 14.32
C THR A 3 7.05 9.33 12.97
N ASN A 4 7.95 8.61 12.30
CA ASN A 4 7.67 8.02 10.98
C ASN A 4 6.60 6.91 11.02
N MET A 5 6.41 6.24 12.16
CA MET A 5 5.34 5.24 12.29
C MET A 5 3.97 5.91 12.43
N ALA A 6 3.90 7.03 13.14
CA ALA A 6 2.68 7.83 13.23
C ALA A 6 2.30 8.40 11.85
N ILE A 7 3.26 8.99 11.15
CA ILE A 7 3.05 9.51 9.78
C ILE A 7 2.60 8.39 8.84
N LEU A 8 3.26 7.23 8.84
CA LEU A 8 2.84 6.09 8.00
C LEU A 8 1.38 5.70 8.26
N THR A 9 0.94 5.74 9.53
CA THR A 9 -0.44 5.40 9.89
C THR A 9 -1.44 6.44 9.37
N GLU A 10 -1.05 7.72 9.40
CA GLU A 10 -1.83 8.82 8.85
C GLU A 10 -2.01 8.67 7.33
N GLU A 11 -0.91 8.48 6.57
CA GLU A 11 -0.96 8.32 5.11
C GLU A 11 -1.74 7.07 4.68
N VAL A 12 -1.64 5.97 5.44
CA VAL A 12 -2.48 4.79 5.17
C VAL A 12 -3.96 5.07 5.42
N GLY A 13 -4.27 5.88 6.45
CA GLY A 13 -5.63 6.32 6.75
C GLY A 13 -6.22 7.21 5.65
N GLU A 14 -5.40 8.10 5.10
CA GLU A 14 -5.68 8.94 3.93
C GLU A 14 -6.10 8.09 2.73
N VAL A 15 -5.24 7.14 2.33
CA VAL A 15 -5.51 6.18 1.23
C VAL A 15 -6.81 5.39 1.49
N ALA A 16 -6.97 4.85 2.70
CA ALA A 16 -8.15 4.06 3.06
C ALA A 16 -9.44 4.87 2.95
N ARG A 17 -9.42 6.14 3.39
CA ARG A 17 -10.55 7.06 3.31
C ARG A 17 -10.97 7.34 1.87
N ILE A 18 -10.01 7.61 0.97
CA ILE A 18 -10.31 7.86 -0.45
C ILE A 18 -10.87 6.59 -1.10
N MET A 19 -10.24 5.45 -0.85
CA MET A 19 -10.68 4.15 -1.39
C MET A 19 -12.12 3.82 -0.97
N ALA A 20 -12.45 3.98 0.31
CA ALA A 20 -13.78 3.69 0.84
C ALA A 20 -14.89 4.54 0.22
N ARG A 21 -14.57 5.78 -0.21
CA ARG A 21 -15.54 6.71 -0.79
C ARG A 21 -15.64 6.62 -2.31
N ARG A 22 -14.52 6.40 -3.00
CA ARG A 22 -14.51 6.29 -4.47
C ARG A 22 -14.96 4.92 -4.96
N TYR A 23 -14.63 3.88 -4.21
CA TYR A 23 -14.82 2.49 -4.65
C TYR A 23 -15.63 1.65 -3.66
N GLY A 24 -16.01 2.21 -2.51
CA GLY A 24 -16.86 1.54 -1.52
C GLY A 24 -18.24 2.19 -1.42
N ASP A 25 -18.99 1.79 -0.39
CA ASP A 25 -20.38 2.21 -0.18
C ASP A 25 -20.51 3.59 0.50
N GLN A 26 -19.40 4.27 0.81
CA GLN A 26 -19.45 5.59 1.45
C GLN A 26 -19.70 6.70 0.44
N SER A 27 -20.58 7.64 0.78
CA SER A 27 -20.82 8.82 -0.03
C SER A 27 -19.58 9.72 -0.12
N GLU A 28 -19.31 10.26 -1.31
CA GLU A 28 -18.29 11.30 -1.48
C GLU A 28 -18.64 12.54 -0.66
N LYS A 29 -17.59 13.21 -0.13
CA LYS A 29 -17.72 14.57 0.41
C LYS A 29 -16.91 15.51 -0.45
N GLU A 30 -17.39 16.74 -0.56
CA GLU A 30 -16.78 17.78 -1.38
C GLU A 30 -15.34 18.11 -0.99
N SER A 31 -15.00 17.98 0.30
CA SER A 31 -13.64 18.14 0.82
C SER A 31 -12.64 17.12 0.26
N ASP A 32 -13.11 15.95 -0.16
CA ASP A 32 -12.25 14.83 -0.55
C ASP A 32 -12.27 14.58 -2.08
N LYS A 33 -13.12 15.30 -2.84
CA LYS A 33 -13.20 15.16 -4.30
C LYS A 33 -11.89 15.49 -5.01
N ASN A 34 -11.15 16.47 -4.49
CA ASN A 34 -9.90 16.95 -5.08
C ASN A 34 -8.66 16.22 -4.56
N LYS A 35 -8.79 15.26 -3.64
CA LYS A 35 -7.63 14.49 -3.16
C LYS A 35 -7.18 13.49 -4.22
N ASP A 36 -5.92 13.50 -4.61
CA ASP A 36 -5.42 12.53 -5.58
C ASP A 36 -5.05 11.22 -4.86
N LEU A 37 -5.51 10.07 -5.37
CA LEU A 37 -5.21 8.79 -4.72
C LEU A 37 -3.75 8.38 -4.95
N GLY A 38 -3.18 8.75 -6.09
CA GLY A 38 -1.80 8.48 -6.43
C GLY A 38 -0.84 9.24 -5.52
N ASP A 39 -1.15 10.49 -5.20
CA ASP A 39 -0.35 11.31 -4.28
C ASP A 39 -0.30 10.66 -2.87
N GLU A 40 -1.44 10.30 -2.30
CA GLU A 40 -1.48 9.67 -0.95
C GLU A 40 -0.79 8.29 -0.96
N MET A 41 -0.87 7.54 -2.08
CA MET A 41 -0.11 6.30 -2.25
C MET A 41 1.41 6.54 -2.32
N ALA A 42 1.84 7.65 -2.93
CA ALA A 42 3.23 8.05 -2.99
C ALA A 42 3.75 8.46 -1.61
N ASP A 43 2.94 9.14 -0.80
CA ASP A 43 3.28 9.51 0.57
C ASP A 43 3.49 8.27 1.46
N VAL A 44 2.61 7.27 1.37
CA VAL A 44 2.81 5.96 2.04
C VAL A 44 4.16 5.33 1.65
N LEU A 45 4.47 5.32 0.35
CA LEU A 45 5.73 4.74 -0.14
C LEU A 45 6.94 5.52 0.38
N TRP A 46 6.87 6.85 0.37
CA TRP A 46 7.94 7.71 0.84
C TRP A 46 8.26 7.47 2.32
N VAL A 47 7.24 7.46 3.19
CA VAL A 47 7.44 7.20 4.63
C VAL A 47 7.99 5.79 4.87
N LEU A 48 7.53 4.81 4.09
CA LEU A 48 8.06 3.44 4.18
C LEU A 48 9.56 3.37 3.81
N ILE A 49 9.98 4.12 2.79
CA ILE A 49 11.40 4.25 2.42
C ILE A 49 12.19 4.90 3.57
N CYS A 50 11.66 5.96 4.18
CA CYS A 50 12.29 6.60 5.34
C CYS A 50 12.47 5.63 6.52
N LEU A 51 11.46 4.81 6.81
CA LEU A 51 11.53 3.77 7.85
C LEU A 51 12.57 2.71 7.52
N ALA A 52 12.64 2.24 6.27
CA ALA A 52 13.64 1.27 5.84
C ALA A 52 15.06 1.82 6.01
N ASN A 53 15.29 3.06 5.57
CA ASN A 53 16.58 3.75 5.73
C ASN A 53 16.95 3.91 7.20
N GLN A 54 16.01 4.34 8.05
CA GLN A 54 16.24 4.52 9.49
C GLN A 54 16.57 3.19 10.21
N THR A 55 16.04 2.08 9.73
CA THR A 55 16.22 0.75 10.34
C THR A 55 17.34 -0.08 9.71
N GLY A 56 18.03 0.47 8.70
CA GLY A 56 19.11 -0.24 7.99
C GLY A 56 18.61 -1.37 7.09
N ILE A 57 17.34 -1.34 6.68
CA ILE A 57 16.74 -2.33 5.80
C ILE A 57 16.99 -1.93 4.34
N ASN A 58 17.63 -2.80 3.57
CA ASN A 58 17.66 -2.67 2.12
C ASN A 58 16.29 -3.05 1.55
N LEU A 59 15.43 -2.04 1.34
CA LEU A 59 14.07 -2.25 0.87
C LEU A 59 14.02 -2.88 -0.53
N THR A 60 14.98 -2.57 -1.40
CA THR A 60 15.08 -3.14 -2.75
C THR A 60 15.28 -4.65 -2.70
N GLU A 61 16.26 -5.12 -1.93
CA GLU A 61 16.53 -6.55 -1.76
C GLU A 61 15.35 -7.27 -1.09
N ALA A 62 14.78 -6.66 -0.04
CA ALA A 62 13.63 -7.21 0.66
C ALA A 62 12.41 -7.35 -0.27
N PHE A 63 12.17 -6.35 -1.12
CA PHE A 63 11.07 -6.34 -2.09
C PHE A 63 11.29 -7.40 -3.18
N GLN A 64 12.49 -7.49 -3.75
CA GLN A 64 12.82 -8.49 -4.77
C GLN A 64 12.63 -9.92 -4.25
N LYS A 65 13.14 -10.23 -3.05
CA LYS A 65 12.93 -11.53 -2.40
C LYS A 65 11.45 -11.83 -2.14
N ASN A 66 10.66 -10.81 -1.79
CA ASN A 66 9.21 -10.96 -1.60
C ASN A 66 8.50 -11.31 -2.91
N LEU A 67 8.86 -10.65 -4.02
CA LEU A 67 8.33 -10.92 -5.35
C LEU A 67 8.66 -12.34 -5.81
N GLU A 68 9.90 -12.79 -5.67
CA GLU A 68 10.32 -14.15 -6.01
C GLU A 68 9.53 -15.20 -5.21
N LYS A 69 9.39 -15.00 -3.90
CA LYS A 69 8.62 -15.87 -3.01
C LYS A 69 7.15 -15.95 -3.42
N LYS A 70 6.50 -14.82 -3.70
CA LYS A 70 5.10 -14.76 -4.13
C LYS A 70 4.91 -15.39 -5.51
N THR A 71 5.80 -15.09 -6.45
CA THR A 71 5.76 -15.67 -7.81
C THR A 71 5.86 -17.18 -7.77
N SER A 72 6.81 -17.73 -7.00
CA SER A 72 6.97 -19.18 -6.84
C SER A 72 5.72 -19.82 -6.19
N ARG A 73 5.19 -19.21 -5.12
CA ARG A 73 3.99 -19.72 -4.42
C ARG A 73 2.74 -19.66 -5.29
N ASP A 74 2.55 -18.58 -6.04
CA ASP A 74 1.29 -18.29 -6.73
C ASP A 74 1.26 -18.82 -8.18
N LYS A 75 2.38 -19.39 -8.67
CA LYS A 75 2.54 -19.98 -10.01
C LYS A 75 1.43 -20.98 -10.38
N ASP A 76 1.04 -21.82 -9.43
CA ASP A 76 0.00 -22.84 -9.64
C ASP A 76 -1.31 -22.51 -8.93
N ARG A 77 -1.30 -21.51 -8.03
CA ARG A 77 -2.41 -21.19 -7.12
C ARG A 77 -3.64 -20.64 -7.86
N HIS A 78 -3.43 -19.88 -8.93
CA HIS A 78 -4.52 -19.30 -9.73
C HIS A 78 -4.94 -20.20 -10.90
N HIS A 79 -3.99 -20.95 -11.49
CA HIS A 79 -4.29 -21.90 -12.57
C HIS A 79 -5.21 -23.05 -12.14
N GLN A 80 -5.14 -23.46 -10.87
CA GLN A 80 -5.98 -24.53 -10.33
C GLN A 80 -7.21 -24.04 -9.56
N ASN A 81 -7.51 -22.74 -9.54
CA ASN A 81 -8.63 -22.21 -8.78
C ASN A 81 -9.93 -22.22 -9.62
N PRO A 82 -10.91 -23.10 -9.32
CA PRO A 82 -12.15 -23.17 -10.08
C PRO A 82 -13.04 -21.93 -9.91
N LYS A 83 -12.80 -21.08 -8.90
CA LYS A 83 -13.51 -19.80 -8.71
C LYS A 83 -13.04 -18.68 -9.64
N LEU A 84 -11.92 -18.87 -10.34
CA LEU A 84 -11.32 -17.90 -11.26
C LEU A 84 -11.46 -18.31 -12.73
N LYS A 85 -12.27 -19.34 -13.01
CA LYS A 85 -12.74 -19.68 -14.35
C LYS A 85 -14.02 -18.92 -14.68
#